data_AF-A0A958FEF6-F1
#
_entry.id   AF-A0A958FEF6-F1
#
_cell.length_a   1.000
_cell.length_b   1.000
_cell.length_c   1.000
_cell.angle_alpha   90.00
_cell.angle_beta   90.00
_cell.angle_gamma   90.00
#
_symmetry.space_group_name_H-M   'P 1'
#
loop_
_entity.id
_entity.type
_entity.pdbx_description
1 polymer ?
#
loop_
_entity_poly.entity_id
_entity_poly.type
_entity_poly.pdbx_seq_one_letter_code
_entity_poly.pdbx_strand_id
1 'polypeptide(L)'
;RYFRAMLIRAEGQDHQAFDALAEILNDPKLDREYEKLLIARIHENCAEIAHDNDWAPQEEFHLNELYRLYPQLLPYSDARMKFRLVLSSELENSDRPAVAAALDRLNDMSIDWAPEENSRYPEVALGLAEGDRLTYQVTLPNREVFTQGMVETGSGDPGKTLAYRLFKILR
;
A
#
# COMPACT_ATOMS: atom_id res chain seq x y z
N ARG A 1 20.81 0.95 -16.49
CA ARG A 1 20.13 -0.37 -16.56
C ARG A 1 18.63 -0.19 -16.45
N TYR A 2 18.13 0.49 -15.41
CA TYR A 2 16.72 0.82 -15.24
C TYR A 2 16.04 1.36 -16.51
N PHE A 3 16.58 2.44 -17.08
CA PHE A 3 16.02 3.04 -18.31
C PHE A 3 15.92 2.07 -19.48
N ARG A 4 16.88 1.15 -19.62
CA ARG A 4 16.84 0.11 -20.66
C ARG A 4 15.69 -0.86 -20.41
N ALA A 5 15.47 -1.29 -19.17
CA ALA A 5 14.34 -2.14 -18.83
C ALA A 5 12.98 -1.45 -19.13
N MET A 6 12.89 -0.15 -18.88
CA MET A 6 11.69 0.63 -19.22
C MET A 6 11.45 0.75 -20.73
N LEU A 7 12.51 0.87 -21.54
CA LEU A 7 12.38 0.81 -22.99
C LEU A 7 11.88 -0.57 -23.47
N ILE A 8 12.43 -1.65 -22.90
CA ILE A 8 11.99 -3.02 -23.19
C ILE A 8 10.50 -3.20 -22.85
N ARG A 9 10.04 -2.69 -21.69
CA ARG A 9 8.61 -2.69 -21.33
C ARG A 9 7.78 -1.91 -22.35
N ALA A 10 8.23 -0.72 -22.76
CA ALA A 10 7.52 0.10 -23.74
C ALA A 10 7.41 -0.56 -25.14
N GLU A 11 8.30 -1.51 -25.45
CA GLU A 11 8.22 -2.36 -26.65
C GLU A 11 7.29 -3.58 -26.48
N GLY A 12 6.62 -3.72 -25.33
CA GLY A 12 5.71 -4.83 -25.02
C GLY A 12 6.41 -6.11 -24.58
N GLN A 13 7.69 -6.05 -24.18
CA GLN A 13 8.49 -7.21 -23.80
C GLN A 13 8.54 -7.38 -22.27
N ASP A 14 7.37 -7.57 -21.65
CA ASP A 14 7.18 -7.54 -20.20
C ASP A 14 8.07 -8.51 -19.41
N HIS A 15 8.16 -9.78 -19.84
CA HIS A 15 9.04 -10.76 -19.20
C HIS A 15 10.50 -10.28 -19.17
N GLN A 16 11.01 -9.78 -20.31
CA GLN A 16 12.39 -9.31 -20.39
C GLN A 16 12.61 -8.03 -19.56
N ALA A 17 11.62 -7.15 -19.51
CA ALA A 17 11.66 -5.97 -18.67
C ALA A 17 11.68 -6.34 -17.19
N PHE A 18 10.84 -7.29 -16.77
CA PHE A 18 10.79 -7.81 -15.41
C PHE A 18 12.13 -8.42 -15.00
N ASP A 19 12.71 -9.29 -15.83
CA ASP A 19 14.01 -9.92 -15.56
C ASP A 19 15.12 -8.85 -15.44
N ALA A 20 15.17 -7.89 -16.36
CA ALA A 20 16.14 -6.81 -16.33
C ALA A 20 16.00 -5.89 -15.10
N LEU A 21 14.78 -5.69 -14.59
CA LEU A 21 14.51 -4.97 -13.36
C LEU A 21 14.94 -5.78 -12.12
N ALA A 22 14.60 -7.07 -12.07
CA ALA A 22 14.99 -7.98 -11.00
C ALA A 22 16.53 -8.14 -10.91
N GLU A 23 17.24 -8.15 -12.04
CA GLU A 23 18.70 -8.13 -12.08
C GLU A 23 19.29 -6.91 -11.36
N ILE A 24 18.67 -5.74 -11.48
CA ILE A 24 19.14 -4.53 -10.78
C ILE A 24 18.96 -4.71 -9.27
N LEU A 25 17.82 -5.25 -8.82
CA LEU A 25 17.56 -5.53 -7.40
C LEU A 25 18.55 -6.54 -6.79
N ASN A 26 19.13 -7.41 -7.62
CA ASN A 26 20.10 -8.42 -7.22
C ASN A 26 21.57 -7.98 -7.41
N ASP A 27 21.83 -6.78 -7.94
CA ASP A 27 23.19 -6.28 -8.12
C ASP A 27 23.85 -6.02 -6.76
N PRO A 28 24.97 -6.67 -6.41
CA PRO A 28 25.67 -6.42 -5.15
C PRO A 28 26.23 -4.98 -5.02
N LYS A 29 26.27 -4.22 -6.12
CA LYS A 29 26.68 -2.81 -6.12
C LYS A 29 25.53 -1.84 -5.91
N LEU A 30 24.28 -2.32 -5.89
CA LEU A 30 23.11 -1.49 -5.61
C LEU A 30 23.18 -0.99 -4.17
N ASP A 31 23.22 0.32 -3.99
CA ASP A 31 23.29 0.93 -2.67
C ASP A 31 21.89 0.99 -2.07
N ARG A 32 21.52 -0.05 -1.32
CA ARG A 32 20.19 -0.17 -0.71
C ARG A 32 19.87 0.93 0.30
N GLU A 33 20.88 1.60 0.85
CA GLU A 33 20.69 2.68 1.81
C GLU A 33 20.35 3.99 1.09
N TYR A 34 21.07 4.32 0.03
CA TYR A 34 20.98 5.60 -0.65
C TYR A 34 20.12 5.59 -1.93
N GLU A 35 19.84 4.42 -2.52
CA GLU A 35 19.05 4.27 -3.76
C GLU A 35 17.61 3.81 -3.50
N LYS A 36 17.06 4.02 -2.30
CA LYS A 36 15.71 3.54 -1.92
C LYS A 36 14.59 3.98 -2.87
N LEU A 37 14.68 5.19 -3.46
CA LEU A 37 13.69 5.66 -4.42
C LEU A 37 13.76 4.88 -5.74
N LEU A 38 14.97 4.60 -6.23
CA LEU A 38 15.17 3.75 -7.42
C LEU A 38 14.62 2.34 -7.15
N ILE A 39 14.93 1.77 -5.99
CA ILE A 39 14.45 0.45 -5.57
C ILE A 39 12.92 0.43 -5.55
N ALA A 40 12.29 1.43 -4.91
CA ALA A 40 10.84 1.55 -4.89
C ALA A 40 10.23 1.63 -6.30
N ARG A 41 10.80 2.44 -7.20
CA ARG A 41 10.35 2.52 -8.59
C ARG A 41 10.54 1.21 -9.37
N ILE A 42 11.60 0.45 -9.06
CA ILE A 42 11.75 -0.89 -9.64
C ILE A 42 10.64 -1.83 -9.15
N HIS A 43 10.35 -1.84 -7.84
CA HIS A 43 9.25 -2.65 -7.30
C HIS A 43 7.89 -2.24 -7.87
N GLU A 44 7.60 -0.95 -7.99
CA GLU A 44 6.40 -0.45 -8.65
C GLU A 44 6.24 -1.02 -10.07
N ASN A 45 7.28 -0.90 -10.90
CA ASN A 45 7.22 -1.40 -12.27
C ASN A 45 7.12 -2.92 -12.34
N CYS A 46 7.81 -3.66 -11.46
CA CYS A 46 7.65 -5.11 -11.38
C CYS A 46 6.24 -5.51 -10.94
N ALA A 47 5.61 -4.76 -10.03
CA ALA A 47 4.24 -5.01 -9.59
C ALA A 47 3.25 -4.77 -10.74
N GLU A 48 3.40 -3.68 -11.48
CA GLU A 48 2.55 -3.39 -12.64
C GLU A 48 2.72 -4.43 -13.75
N ILE A 49 3.96 -4.80 -14.11
CA ILE A 49 4.20 -5.87 -15.09
C ILE A 49 3.56 -7.19 -14.63
N ALA A 50 3.74 -7.54 -13.35
CA ALA A 50 3.16 -8.76 -12.80
C ALA A 50 1.62 -8.72 -12.81
N HIS A 51 1.02 -7.55 -12.56
CA HIS A 51 -0.42 -7.34 -12.69
C HIS A 51 -0.90 -7.56 -14.12
N ASP A 52 -0.25 -6.91 -15.09
CA ASP A 52 -0.57 -6.99 -16.52
C ASP A 52 -0.48 -8.42 -17.09
N ASN A 53 0.29 -9.30 -16.42
CA ASN A 53 0.55 -10.68 -16.84
C ASN A 53 -0.04 -11.74 -15.88
N ASP A 54 -0.90 -11.35 -14.92
CA ASP A 54 -1.55 -12.25 -13.94
C ASP A 54 -0.57 -13.05 -13.04
N TRP A 55 0.62 -12.49 -12.75
CA TRP A 55 1.62 -13.10 -11.85
C TRP A 55 1.40 -12.69 -10.40
N ALA A 56 0.27 -13.12 -9.82
CA ALA A 56 -0.17 -12.70 -8.49
C ALA A 56 0.92 -12.79 -7.37
N PRO A 57 1.75 -13.85 -7.27
CA PRO A 57 2.80 -13.90 -6.23
C PRO A 57 3.86 -12.78 -6.38
N GLN A 58 4.21 -12.44 -7.62
CA GLN A 58 5.18 -11.39 -7.94
C GLN A 58 4.56 -10.01 -7.70
N GLU A 59 3.33 -9.80 -8.15
CA GLU A 59 2.57 -8.56 -7.87
C GLU A 59 2.54 -8.30 -6.36
N GLU A 60 2.12 -9.30 -5.59
CA GLU A 60 2.04 -9.25 -4.13
C GLU A 60 3.38 -8.90 -3.47
N PHE A 61 4.44 -9.62 -3.83
CA PHE A 61 5.78 -9.37 -3.29
C PHE A 61 6.25 -7.94 -3.58
N HIS A 62 6.13 -7.50 -4.83
CA HIS A 62 6.63 -6.20 -5.24
C HIS A 62 5.78 -5.05 -4.69
N LEU A 63 4.45 -5.19 -4.59
CA LEU A 63 3.58 -4.22 -3.92
C LEU A 63 3.95 -4.05 -2.44
N ASN A 64 4.17 -5.15 -1.72
CA ASN A 64 4.55 -5.10 -0.31
C ASN A 64 5.89 -4.40 -0.11
N GLU A 65 6.88 -4.67 -0.96
CA GLU A 65 8.19 -4.02 -0.88
C GLU A 65 8.12 -2.53 -1.25
N LEU A 66 7.31 -2.16 -2.25
CA LEU A 66 7.03 -0.75 -2.57
C LEU A 66 6.39 -0.05 -1.37
N TYR A 67 5.33 -0.63 -0.79
CA TYR A 67 4.63 -0.08 0.37
C TYR A 67 5.56 0.08 1.59
N ARG A 68 6.46 -0.88 1.82
CA ARG A 68 7.42 -0.82 2.92
C ARG A 68 8.45 0.30 2.74
N LEU A 69 8.93 0.52 1.52
CA LEU A 69 10.00 1.48 1.22
C LEU A 69 9.49 2.91 1.03
N TYR A 70 8.43 3.07 0.25
CA TYR A 70 7.89 4.35 -0.19
C TYR A 70 6.35 4.27 -0.38
N PRO A 71 5.59 4.10 0.72
CA PRO A 71 4.13 3.98 0.65
C PRO A 71 3.46 5.21 0.01
N GLN A 72 4.08 6.39 0.11
CA GLN A 72 3.56 7.64 -0.45
C GLN A 72 3.54 7.68 -1.99
N LEU A 73 4.18 6.72 -2.68
CA LEU A 73 4.13 6.62 -4.14
C LEU A 73 2.84 5.97 -4.63
N LEU A 74 2.32 4.99 -3.88
CA LEU A 74 1.16 4.18 -4.28
C LEU A 74 -0.10 4.98 -4.62
N PRO A 75 -0.48 6.04 -3.88
CA PRO A 75 -1.66 6.84 -4.23
C PRO A 75 -1.55 7.58 -5.57
N TYR A 76 -0.36 7.66 -6.16
CA TYR A 76 -0.08 8.33 -7.43
C TYR A 76 0.45 7.36 -8.50
N SER A 77 0.44 6.06 -8.22
CA SER A 77 0.78 5.00 -9.19
C SER A 77 -0.48 4.38 -9.78
N ASP A 78 -0.33 3.68 -10.91
CA ASP A 78 -1.42 2.86 -11.46
C ASP A 78 -1.60 1.56 -10.65
N ALA A 79 -0.57 1.15 -9.91
CA ALA A 79 -0.65 0.06 -8.95
C ALA A 79 -1.56 0.39 -7.75
N ARG A 80 -2.46 -0.53 -7.40
CA ARG A 80 -3.35 -0.41 -6.23
C ARG A 80 -2.84 -1.27 -5.08
N MET A 81 -2.70 -0.66 -3.91
CA MET A 81 -2.26 -1.39 -2.73
C MET A 81 -3.40 -2.25 -2.19
N LYS A 82 -3.10 -3.50 -1.91
CA LYS A 82 -4.01 -4.43 -1.27
C LYS A 82 -3.80 -4.42 0.24
N PHE A 83 -4.87 -4.31 1.01
CA PHE A 83 -4.82 -4.37 2.47
C PHE A 83 -5.85 -5.37 2.99
N ARG A 84 -5.53 -6.01 4.11
CA ARG A 84 -6.54 -6.71 4.90
C ARG A 84 -7.15 -5.73 5.90
N LEU A 85 -8.47 -5.59 5.89
CA LEU A 85 -9.18 -4.74 6.86
C LEU A 85 -9.64 -5.56 8.05
N VAL A 86 -9.41 -5.05 9.26
CA VAL A 86 -10.01 -5.56 10.50
C VAL A 86 -10.65 -4.40 11.22
N LEU A 87 -11.92 -4.54 11.58
CA LEU A 87 -12.67 -3.52 12.31
C LEU A 87 -12.88 -3.98 13.75
N SER A 88 -12.83 -3.06 14.72
CA SER A 88 -13.23 -3.37 16.09
C SER A 88 -14.74 -3.54 16.16
N SER A 89 -15.22 -4.38 17.08
CA SER A 89 -16.66 -4.61 17.28
C SER A 89 -17.44 -3.31 17.52
N GLU A 90 -16.86 -2.35 18.23
CA GLU A 90 -17.47 -1.04 18.49
C GLU A 90 -17.61 -0.20 17.22
N LEU A 91 -16.66 -0.34 16.30
CA LEU A 91 -16.66 0.36 15.03
C LEU A 91 -17.66 -0.27 14.05
N GLU A 92 -17.68 -1.60 13.95
CA GLU A 92 -18.63 -2.35 13.10
C GLU A 92 -20.09 -2.09 13.49
N ASN A 93 -20.36 -1.99 14.79
CA ASN A 93 -21.71 -1.75 15.32
C ASN A 93 -22.02 -0.26 15.55
N SER A 94 -21.23 0.65 14.98
CA SER A 94 -21.41 2.09 15.19
C SER A 94 -22.51 2.67 14.30
N ASP A 95 -23.58 3.19 14.90
CA ASP A 95 -24.62 3.92 14.17
C ASP A 95 -24.26 5.40 13.91
N ARG A 96 -23.01 5.81 14.16
CA ARG A 96 -22.60 7.22 14.04
C ARG A 96 -22.42 7.62 12.57
N PRO A 97 -23.16 8.61 12.04
CA PRO A 97 -23.07 8.98 10.62
C PRO A 97 -21.67 9.43 10.17
N ALA A 98 -20.93 10.10 11.06
CA ALA A 98 -19.56 10.55 10.77
C ALA A 98 -18.58 9.38 10.60
N VAL A 99 -18.80 8.29 11.32
CA VAL A 99 -18.00 7.05 11.21
C VAL A 99 -18.29 6.36 9.89
N ALA A 100 -19.57 6.16 9.55
CA ALA A 100 -19.97 5.58 8.28
C ALA A 100 -19.41 6.37 7.08
N ALA A 101 -19.55 7.70 7.11
CA ALA A 101 -18.98 8.57 6.08
C ALA A 101 -17.45 8.47 5.97
N ALA A 102 -16.74 8.29 7.09
CA ALA A 102 -15.29 8.09 7.08
C ALA A 102 -14.89 6.77 6.42
N LEU A 103 -15.63 5.68 6.69
CA LEU A 103 -15.37 4.36 6.10
C LEU A 103 -15.72 4.33 4.60
N ASP A 104 -16.85 4.89 4.21
CA ASP A 104 -17.23 5.04 2.79
C ASP A 104 -16.15 5.82 2.03
N ARG A 105 -15.69 6.92 2.62
CA ARG A 105 -14.65 7.75 2.02
C ARG A 105 -13.29 7.05 1.96
N LEU A 106 -12.98 6.17 2.91
CA LEU A 106 -11.78 5.35 2.86
C LEU A 106 -11.86 4.30 1.74
N ASN A 107 -13.04 3.71 1.50
CA ASN A 107 -13.30 2.77 0.41
C ASN A 107 -13.20 3.42 -0.98
N ASP A 108 -13.49 4.71 -1.10
CA ASP A 108 -13.33 5.47 -2.35
C ASP A 108 -11.85 5.72 -2.74
N MET A 109 -10.90 5.42 -1.86
CA MET A 109 -9.48 5.67 -2.11
C MET A 109 -8.85 4.53 -2.94
N SER A 110 -7.62 4.72 -3.42
CA SER A 110 -6.84 3.71 -4.16
C SER A 110 -6.36 2.55 -3.28
N ILE A 111 -7.30 1.89 -2.60
CA ILE A 111 -7.09 0.76 -1.69
C ILE A 111 -7.98 -0.39 -2.16
N ASP A 112 -7.38 -1.54 -2.39
CA ASP A 112 -8.12 -2.77 -2.66
C ASP A 112 -8.16 -3.61 -1.38
N TRP A 113 -9.36 -3.89 -0.87
CA TRP A 113 -9.50 -4.73 0.32
C TRP A 113 -9.40 -6.20 -0.05
N ALA A 114 -8.29 -6.83 0.36
CA ALA A 114 -8.09 -8.26 0.21
C ALA A 114 -8.94 -9.04 1.22
N PRO A 115 -9.29 -10.31 0.92
CA PRO A 115 -9.98 -11.18 1.86
C PRO A 115 -9.22 -11.30 3.19
N GLU A 116 -9.98 -11.45 4.29
CA GLU A 116 -9.42 -11.49 5.65
C GLU A 116 -8.45 -12.67 5.85
N GLU A 117 -8.60 -13.74 5.09
CA GLU A 117 -7.72 -14.91 5.20
C GLU A 117 -6.36 -14.68 4.54
N ASN A 118 -6.20 -13.64 3.72
CA ASN A 118 -4.96 -13.37 3.01
C ASN A 118 -3.96 -12.61 3.89
N SER A 119 -3.23 -13.35 4.72
CA SER A 119 -2.21 -12.82 5.62
C SER A 119 -0.96 -12.27 4.92
N ARG A 120 -0.94 -12.23 3.59
CA ARG A 120 0.22 -11.80 2.81
C ARG A 120 0.22 -10.31 2.51
N TYR A 121 -0.91 -9.63 2.71
CA TYR A 121 -1.00 -8.18 2.63
C TYR A 121 -0.93 -7.55 4.03
N PRO A 122 -0.55 -6.27 4.14
CA PRO A 122 -0.57 -5.57 5.41
C PRO A 122 -2.00 -5.52 5.97
N GLU A 123 -2.12 -5.69 7.28
CA GLU A 123 -3.37 -5.54 8.02
C GLU A 123 -3.55 -4.07 8.40
N VAL A 124 -4.74 -3.54 8.15
CA VAL A 124 -5.24 -2.27 8.67
C VAL A 124 -6.29 -2.59 9.72
N ALA A 125 -5.93 -2.44 10.98
CA ALA A 125 -6.87 -2.53 12.09
C ALA A 125 -7.43 -1.14 12.38
N LEU A 126 -8.76 -0.98 12.29
CA LEU A 126 -9.47 0.25 12.64
C LEU A 126 -10.34 0.03 13.88
N GLY A 127 -10.40 1.03 14.74
CA GLY A 127 -11.26 1.00 15.92
C GLY A 127 -11.91 2.34 16.23
N LEU A 128 -12.85 2.32 17.16
CA LEU A 128 -13.50 3.51 17.68
C LEU A 128 -13.02 3.78 19.11
N ALA A 129 -12.36 4.92 19.33
CA ALA A 129 -12.00 5.40 20.65
C ALA A 129 -13.08 6.34 21.23
N GLU A 130 -12.94 6.66 22.52
CA GLU A 130 -13.78 7.66 23.18
C GLU A 130 -13.72 9.02 22.47
N GLY A 131 -14.86 9.70 22.37
CA GLY A 131 -14.94 11.06 21.84
C GLY A 131 -14.82 11.19 20.32
N ASP A 132 -15.54 10.37 19.56
CA ASP A 132 -15.65 10.49 18.09
C ASP A 132 -14.30 10.38 17.35
N ARG A 133 -13.40 9.54 17.87
CA ARG A 133 -12.07 9.31 17.31
C ARG A 133 -11.94 7.92 16.70
N LEU A 134 -11.39 7.86 15.49
CA LEU A 134 -11.00 6.60 14.86
C LEU A 134 -9.55 6.30 15.21
N THR A 135 -9.28 5.09 15.69
CA THR A 135 -7.92 4.57 15.85
C THR A 135 -7.55 3.76 14.61
N TYR A 136 -6.26 3.76 14.26
CA TYR A 136 -5.75 2.90 13.21
C TYR A 136 -4.40 2.30 13.61
N GLN A 137 -4.14 1.09 13.15
CA GLN A 137 -2.84 0.44 13.17
C GLN A 137 -2.62 -0.30 11.86
N VAL A 138 -1.45 -0.15 11.28
CA VAL A 138 -1.01 -0.94 10.13
C VAL A 138 0.08 -1.91 10.55
N THR A 139 -0.15 -3.19 10.31
CA THR A 139 0.79 -4.27 10.61
C THR A 139 1.22 -4.96 9.32
N LEU A 140 2.53 -5.03 9.07
CA LEU A 140 3.08 -5.70 7.89
C LEU A 140 2.96 -7.23 8.01
N PRO A 141 3.10 -7.99 6.91
CA PRO A 141 3.06 -9.46 6.94
C PRO A 141 4.08 -10.10 7.89
N ASN A 142 5.22 -9.43 8.14
CA ASN A 142 6.24 -9.84 9.11
C ASN A 142 5.86 -9.55 10.59
N ARG A 143 4.63 -9.09 10.86
CA ARG A 143 4.08 -8.68 12.16
C ARG A 143 4.68 -7.40 12.75
N GLU A 144 5.44 -6.64 11.98
CA GLU A 144 5.92 -5.32 12.38
C GLU A 144 4.79 -4.30 12.34
N VAL A 145 4.65 -3.50 13.40
CA VAL A 145 3.75 -2.34 13.41
C VAL A 145 4.39 -1.22 12.58
N PHE A 146 3.82 -0.93 11.42
CA PHE A 146 4.36 0.03 10.46
C PHE A 146 4.00 1.48 10.78
N THR A 147 2.75 1.71 11.20
CA THR A 147 2.23 2.99 11.64
C THR A 147 0.97 2.77 12.47
N GLN A 148 0.69 3.68 13.40
CA GLN A 148 -0.53 3.68 14.19
C GLN A 148 -0.84 5.11 14.64
N GLY A 149 -2.09 5.37 14.99
CA GLY A 149 -2.51 6.69 15.46
C GLY A 149 -4.01 6.83 15.61
N MET A 150 -4.45 8.10 15.65
CA MET A 150 -5.85 8.48 15.81
C MET A 150 -6.22 9.58 14.82
N VAL A 151 -7.48 9.60 14.40
CA VAL A 151 -8.08 10.61 13.53
C VAL A 151 -9.40 11.08 14.15
N GLU A 152 -9.55 12.38 14.31
CA GLU A 152 -10.80 13.01 14.79
C GLU A 152 -11.86 12.93 13.69
N THR A 153 -13.05 12.42 13.98
CA THR A 153 -14.14 12.35 12.97
C THR A 153 -14.88 13.68 12.79
N GLY A 154 -14.79 14.60 13.77
CA GLY A 154 -15.49 15.88 13.77
C GLY A 154 -14.86 17.00 12.93
N SER A 155 -13.75 16.75 12.23
CA SER A 155 -13.03 17.79 11.49
C SER A 155 -12.56 17.32 10.12
N GLY A 156 -12.84 18.12 9.08
CA GLY A 156 -12.33 17.91 7.73
C GLY A 156 -12.90 16.66 7.05
N ASP A 157 -12.01 15.82 6.51
CA ASP A 157 -12.32 14.57 5.83
C ASP A 157 -11.55 13.43 6.55
N PRO A 158 -12.16 12.76 7.54
CA PRO A 158 -11.49 11.74 8.34
C PRO A 158 -11.10 10.49 7.52
N GLY A 159 -11.90 10.09 6.53
CA GLY A 159 -11.57 8.96 5.66
C GLY A 159 -10.34 9.23 4.80
N LYS A 160 -10.26 10.43 4.20
CA LYS A 160 -9.06 10.87 3.47
C LYS A 160 -7.85 11.01 4.39
N THR A 161 -8.06 11.51 5.61
CA THR A 161 -6.98 11.64 6.60
C THR A 161 -6.44 10.27 6.98
N LEU A 162 -7.31 9.28 7.24
CA LEU A 162 -6.92 7.89 7.45
C LEU A 162 -6.11 7.36 6.29
N ALA A 163 -6.60 7.49 5.05
CA ALA A 163 -5.87 7.04 3.85
C ALA A 163 -4.47 7.66 3.77
N TYR A 164 -4.33 8.97 4.02
CA TYR A 164 -3.01 9.61 4.08
C TYR A 164 -2.11 9.05 5.17
N ARG A 165 -2.65 8.72 6.34
CA ARG A 165 -1.89 8.07 7.41
C ARG A 165 -1.44 6.66 7.02
N LEU A 166 -2.29 5.87 6.37
CA LEU A 166 -1.93 4.54 5.85
C LEU A 166 -0.74 4.65 4.88
N PHE A 167 -0.77 5.61 3.96
CA PHE A 167 0.31 5.81 2.99
C PHE A 167 1.48 6.69 3.50
N LYS A 168 1.54 6.99 4.80
CA LYS A 168 2.54 7.90 5.43
C LYS A 168 2.68 9.26 4.73
N ILE A 169 1.61 9.76 4.14
CA ILE A 169 1.53 11.11 3.60
C ILE A 169 1.26 12.07 4.77
N LEU A 170 2.27 12.88 5.13
CA LEU A 170 2.13 13.89 6.17
C LEU A 170 1.33 15.08 5.63
N ARG A 171 0.15 15.31 6.21
CA ARG A 171 -0.55 16.59 6.23
C ARG A 171 -0.81 17.00 7.67
#